data_AF-A0A2M9YSU0-F1
#
_entry.id   AF-A0A2M9YSU0-F1
#
_cell.length_a   1.000
_cell.length_b   1.000
_cell.length_c   1.000
_cell.angle_alpha   90.00
_cell.angle_beta   90.00
_cell.angle_gamma   90.00
#
_symmetry.space_group_name_H-M   'P 1'
#
loop_
_entity.id
_entity.type
_entity.pdbx_description
1 polymer ?
#
loop_
_entity_poly.entity_id
_entity_poly.type
_entity_poly.pdbx_seq_one_letter_code
_entity_poly.pdbx_strand_id
1 'polypeptide(L)' 'MAVSSIDRIFNWCVDFLIFGAKVLGITYNEINVYIFCVIWPLFTLILIGFILLLLRTNRKLRAELLKKRA' A
#
# COMPACT_ATOMS: atom_id res chain seq x y z
N MET A 1 1.53 25.81 -23.49
CA MET A 1 1.67 25.59 -22.03
C MET A 1 2.37 24.25 -21.88
N ALA A 2 3.62 24.23 -21.43
CA ALA A 2 4.38 23.00 -21.28
C ALA A 2 3.73 22.16 -20.18
N VAL A 3 2.95 21.14 -20.56
CA VAL A 3 2.45 20.15 -19.61
C VAL A 3 3.67 19.38 -19.14
N SER A 4 4.06 19.57 -17.87
CA SER A 4 5.16 18.81 -17.31
C SER A 4 4.76 17.32 -17.31
N SER A 5 5.72 16.42 -17.44
CA SER A 5 5.44 14.97 -17.38
C SER A 5 4.71 14.58 -16.08
N ILE A 6 4.90 15.35 -15.02
CA ILE A 6 4.23 15.18 -13.72
C ILE A 6 2.76 15.55 -13.80
N ASP A 7 2.39 16.67 -14.44
CA ASP A 7 0.99 17.09 -14.58
C ASP A 7 0.16 16.03 -15.32
N ARG A 8 0.77 15.39 -16.34
CA ARG A 8 0.09 14.32 -17.10
C ARG A 8 -0.18 13.08 -16.24
N ILE A 9 0.80 12.69 -15.42
CA ILE A 9 0.65 11.56 -14.50
C ILE A 9 -0.37 11.88 -13.41
N PHE A 10 -0.32 13.09 -12.86
CA PHE A 10 -1.29 13.55 -11.87
C PHE A 10 -2.72 13.48 -12.40
N ASN A 11 -2.97 13.99 -13.62
CA ASN A 11 -4.28 13.91 -14.25
C ASN A 11 -4.75 12.46 -14.42
N TRP A 12 -3.87 11.56 -14.86
CA TRP A 12 -4.18 10.13 -14.96
C TRP A 12 -4.56 9.50 -13.62
N CYS A 13 -3.86 9.84 -12.54
CA CYS A 13 -4.21 9.40 -11.20
C CYS A 13 -5.60 9.92 -10.82
N VAL A 14 -5.86 11.21 -11.00
CA VAL A 14 -7.16 11.82 -10.68
C VAL A 14 -8.30 11.18 -11.48
N ASP A 15 -8.11 10.98 -12.79
CA ASP A 15 -9.10 10.33 -13.67
C ASP A 15 -9.42 8.90 -13.20
N PHE A 16 -8.41 8.15 -12.78
CA PHE A 16 -8.59 6.82 -12.20
C PHE A 16 -9.43 6.86 -10.91
N LEU A 17 -9.14 7.79 -10.01
CA LEU A 17 -9.90 7.95 -8.78
C LEU A 17 -11.34 8.41 -9.05
N ILE A 18 -11.55 9.33 -10.00
CA ILE A 18 -12.89 9.76 -10.42
C ILE A 18 -13.68 8.58 -11.01
N PHE A 19 -13.04 7.74 -11.82
CA PHE A 19 -13.67 6.54 -12.36
C PHE A 19 -14.07 5.58 -11.23
N GLY A 20 -13.18 5.32 -10.28
CA GLY A 20 -13.49 4.51 -9.10
C GLY A 20 -14.64 5.08 -8.27
N ALA A 21 -14.67 6.40 -8.06
CA ALA A 21 -15.75 7.10 -7.36
C ALA A 21 -17.10 6.91 -8.08
N LYS A 22 -17.13 7.04 -9.41
CA LYS A 22 -18.33 6.80 -10.21
C LYS A 22 -18.84 5.37 -10.10
N VAL A 23 -17.94 4.39 -10.13
CA VAL A 23 -18.29 2.96 -9.99
C VAL A 23 -18.88 2.66 -8.61
N LEU A 24 -18.31 3.28 -7.57
CA LEU A 24 -18.76 3.12 -6.18
C LEU A 24 -19.97 3.99 -5.83
N GLY A 25 -20.37 4.92 -6.71
CA GLY A 25 -21.47 5.86 -6.46
C GLY A 25 -21.16 6.91 -5.38
N ILE A 26 -19.87 7.19 -5.13
CA ILE A 26 -19.40 8.15 -4.11
C ILE A 26 -18.75 9.37 -4.75
N THR A 27 -18.51 10.41 -3.97
CA THR A 27 -17.82 11.62 -4.45
C THR A 27 -16.30 11.42 -4.53
N TYR A 28 -15.64 12.25 -5.34
CA TYR A 28 -14.18 12.31 -5.42
C TYR A 28 -13.52 12.59 -4.06
N ASN A 29 -14.15 13.41 -3.22
CA ASN A 29 -13.63 13.73 -1.90
C ASN A 29 -13.68 12.52 -0.96
N GLU A 30 -14.77 11.75 -1.01
CA GLU A 30 -14.95 10.55 -0.19
C GLU A 30 -13.96 9.45 -0.57
N ILE A 31 -13.79 9.16 -1.87
CA ILE A 31 -12.84 8.13 -2.31
C ILE A 31 -11.41 8.49 -1.89
N ASN A 32 -11.04 9.77 -1.91
CA ASN A 32 -9.73 10.22 -1.44
C ASN A 32 -9.54 9.92 0.04
N VAL A 33 -10.50 10.25 0.89
CA VAL A 33 -10.43 9.98 2.34
C VAL A 33 -10.36 8.47 2.60
N TYR A 34 -11.17 7.67 1.92
CA TYR A 34 -11.12 6.21 2.09
C TYR A 34 -9.78 5.62 1.66
N ILE A 35 -9.22 6.02 0.51
CA ILE A 35 -7.95 5.47 0.04
C ILE A 35 -6.79 5.92 0.94
N PHE A 36 -6.67 7.22 1.19
CA PHE A 36 -5.48 7.78 1.86
C PHE A 36 -5.52 7.69 3.39
N CYS A 37 -6.70 7.82 4.02
CA CYS A 37 -6.81 7.83 5.47
C CYS A 37 -7.22 6.48 6.06
N VAL A 38 -7.82 5.57 5.27
CA VAL A 38 -8.31 4.27 5.77
C VAL A 38 -7.52 3.13 5.16
N ILE A 39 -7.57 2.96 3.84
CA ILE A 39 -6.95 1.82 3.15
C ILE A 39 -5.43 1.87 3.31
N TRP A 40 -4.81 3.02 3.06
CA TRP A 40 -3.35 3.14 3.09
C TRP A 40 -2.74 2.86 4.47
N PRO A 41 -3.25 3.44 5.59
CA PRO A 41 -2.75 3.11 6.92
C PRO A 41 -3.01 1.66 7.31
N LEU A 42 -4.20 1.11 7.01
CA LEU A 42 -4.50 -0.29 7.29
C LEU A 42 -3.58 -1.24 6.53
N PHE A 43 -3.37 -0.99 5.24
CA PHE A 43 -2.45 -1.77 4.41
C PHE A 43 -1.02 -1.73 4.97
N THR A 44 -0.56 -0.54 5.38
CA THR A 44 0.76 -0.38 6.00
C THR A 44 0.87 -1.16 7.31
N LEU A 45 -0.15 -1.10 8.18
CA LEU A 45 -0.18 -1.87 9.43
C LEU A 45 -0.15 -3.38 9.20
N ILE A 46 -0.89 -3.87 8.20
CA ILE A 46 -0.87 -5.28 7.80
C ILE A 46 0.53 -5.68 7.36
N LEU A 47 1.17 -4.90 6.49
CA LEU A 47 2.54 -5.16 6.03
C LEU A 47 3.54 -5.18 7.18
N ILE A 48 3.43 -4.25 8.14
CA ILE A 48 4.26 -4.23 9.35
C ILE A 48 4.06 -5.55 10.13
N GLY A 49 2.82 -5.99 10.31
CA GLY A 49 2.51 -7.28 10.94
C GLY A 49 3.20 -8.45 10.25
N PHE A 50 3.11 -8.53 8.92
CA PHE A 50 3.79 -9.56 8.12
C PHE A 50 5.30 -9.52 8.27
N ILE A 51 5.92 -8.34 8.26
CA ILE A 51 7.36 -8.17 8.46
C ILE A 51 7.77 -8.69 9.83
N LEU A 52 7.02 -8.36 10.90
CA LEU A 52 7.34 -8.82 12.24
C LEU A 52 7.25 -10.35 12.37
N LEU A 53 6.24 -10.97 11.76
CA LEU A 53 6.11 -12.43 11.71
C LEU A 53 7.27 -13.05 10.93
N LEU A 54 7.60 -12.50 9.76
CA LEU A 54 8.69 -12.99 8.92
C LEU A 54 10.04 -12.88 9.62
N LEU A 55 10.29 -11.80 10.37
CA LEU A 55 11.50 -11.64 11.18
C LEU A 55 11.58 -12.68 12.30
N ARG A 56 10.47 -12.95 13.00
CA ARG A 56 10.41 -13.96 14.05
C ARG A 56 10.71 -15.36 13.50
N THR A 57 10.10 -15.72 12.38
CA THR A 57 10.32 -17.02 11.73
C THR A 57 11.76 -17.15 11.22
N ASN A 58 12.30 -16.12 10.58
CA ASN A 58 13.69 -16.13 10.10
C ASN A 58 14.72 -16.31 11.25
N ARG A 59 14.49 -15.68 12.40
CA ARG A 59 15.36 -15.85 13.57
C ARG A 59 15.36 -17.29 14.08
N LYS A 60 14.18 -17.93 14.17
CA LYS A 60 14.05 -19.34 14.58
C LYS A 60 14.75 -20.28 13.60
N LEU A 61 14.48 -20.14 12.30
CA LEU A 61 15.10 -20.96 11.26
C LEU A 61 16.63 -20.82 11.27
N ARG A 62 17.16 -19.61 11.48
CA ARG A 62 18.61 -19.39 11.60
C ARG A 62 19.22 -20.13 12.80
N ALA A 63 18.56 -20.12 13.95
CA ALA A 63 19.02 -20.85 15.13
C ALA A 63 19.01 -22.38 14.90
N GLU A 64 17.95 -22.91 14.28
CA GLU A 64 17.84 -24.33 13.93
C GLU A 64 18.90 -24.76 12.90
N LEU A 65 19.17 -23.92 11.89
CA LEU A 65 20.21 -24.16 10.90
C LEU A 65 21.61 -24.20 11.53
N LEU A 66 21.89 -23.32 12.48
CA LEU A 66 23.16 -23.34 13.22
C LEU A 66 23.30 -24.60 14.07
N LYS A 67 22.23 -25.02 14.77
CA LYS A 67 22.22 -26.27 15.55
C LYS A 67 22.43 -27.52 14.69
N LYS A 68 21.93 -27.54 13.45
CA LYS A 68 22.15 -28.65 12.51
C LYS A 68 23.57 -28.70 11.92
N ARG A 69 24.31 -27.59 11.96
CA ARG A 69 25.68 -27.49 11.41
C ARG A 69 26.78 -27.74 12.44
N ALA A 70 26.45 -27.64 13.74
CA ALA A 70 27.34 -27.98 14.85
C ALA A 70 27.20 -29.46 15.21
#